data_AF-A0A2V4URZ9-F1
#
_entry.id   AF-A0A2V4URZ9-F1
#
_cell.length_a   1.000
_cell.length_b   1.000
_cell.length_c   1.000
_cell.angle_alpha   90.00
_cell.angle_beta   90.00
_cell.angle_gamma   90.00
#
_symmetry.space_group_name_H-M   'P 1'
#
loop_
_entity.id
_entity.type
_entity.pdbx_description
1 polymer ?
#
loop_
_entity_poly.entity_id
_entity_poly.type
_entity_poly.pdbx_seq_one_letter_code
_entity_poly.pdbx_strand_id
1 'polypeptide(L)'
;MSNQPTEQQLAERVSAEQAAIEKRREHLKNESTRIIEIASSESNSALKCIHQLSVAGGATEATYIAIEQRIVADQDTAGAYHLALLAQNTPDLPIDARQLIELVANKGDNQQRLALLKNLLLPPVELIKEQILASDDGDAIGQMNAYLQINPEGYGSHHMLSSGQFDQIVPLSPGN
;
A
#
# COMPACT_ATOMS: atom_id res chain seq x y z
N MET A 1 -13.54 -46.04 -7.18
CA MET A 1 -14.21 -45.43 -8.33
C MET A 1 -13.85 -43.96 -8.33
N SER A 2 -13.08 -43.51 -9.32
CA SER A 2 -12.63 -42.12 -9.41
C SER A 2 -13.75 -41.27 -9.99
N ASN A 3 -14.35 -40.40 -9.18
CA ASN A 3 -15.28 -39.37 -9.66
C ASN A 3 -14.47 -38.31 -10.41
N GLN A 4 -14.28 -38.49 -11.72
CA GLN A 4 -13.84 -37.41 -12.60
C GLN A 4 -15.07 -36.66 -13.12
N PRO A 5 -15.10 -35.31 -13.04
CA PRO A 5 -16.18 -34.50 -13.58
C PRO A 5 -16.25 -34.63 -15.11
N THR A 6 -17.46 -34.61 -15.66
CA THR A 6 -17.70 -34.67 -17.11
C THR A 6 -17.25 -33.39 -17.82
N GLU A 7 -16.94 -33.47 -19.12
CA GLU A 7 -16.51 -32.32 -19.94
C GLU A 7 -17.51 -31.14 -19.90
N GLN A 8 -18.81 -31.42 -19.82
CA GLN A 8 -19.85 -30.40 -19.64
C GLN A 8 -19.76 -29.70 -18.27
N GLN A 9 -19.47 -30.43 -17.19
CA GLN A 9 -19.29 -29.85 -15.85
C GLN A 9 -18.01 -29.00 -15.77
N LEU A 10 -16.98 -29.35 -16.53
CA LEU A 10 -15.75 -28.54 -16.66
C LEU A 10 -16.02 -27.24 -17.44
N ALA A 11 -16.74 -27.32 -18.58
CA ALA A 11 -17.07 -26.14 -19.39
C ALA A 11 -17.97 -25.13 -18.64
N GLU A 12 -18.96 -25.62 -17.89
CA GLU A 12 -19.82 -24.77 -17.06
C GLU A 12 -19.06 -24.07 -15.93
N ARG A 13 -18.11 -24.78 -15.28
CA ARG A 13 -17.23 -24.20 -14.25
C ARG A 13 -16.33 -23.11 -14.82
N VAL A 14 -15.70 -23.36 -15.97
CA VAL A 14 -14.84 -22.38 -16.65
C VAL A 14 -15.63 -21.14 -17.05
N SER A 15 -16.83 -21.30 -17.60
CA SER A 15 -17.71 -20.18 -17.97
C SER A 15 -18.16 -19.36 -16.75
N ALA A 16 -18.54 -20.02 -15.65
CA ALA A 16 -18.90 -19.34 -14.41
C ALA A 16 -17.71 -18.60 -13.78
N GLU A 17 -16.51 -19.18 -13.84
CA GLU A 17 -15.27 -18.56 -13.36
C GLU A 17 -14.89 -17.33 -14.20
N GLN A 18 -15.00 -17.41 -15.52
CA GLN A 18 -14.79 -16.28 -16.42
C GLN A 18 -15.80 -15.14 -16.18
N ALA A 19 -17.08 -15.46 -16.00
CA ALA A 19 -18.09 -14.46 -15.68
C ALA A 19 -17.84 -13.78 -14.32
N ALA A 20 -17.37 -14.53 -13.32
CA ALA A 20 -17.00 -13.99 -12.02
C ALA A 20 -15.77 -13.06 -12.10
N ILE A 21 -14.76 -13.43 -12.90
CA ILE A 21 -13.58 -12.60 -13.15
C ILE A 21 -13.98 -11.29 -13.84
N GLU A 22 -14.82 -11.35 -14.88
CA GLU A 22 -15.23 -10.14 -15.61
C GLU A 22 -16.08 -9.21 -14.74
N LYS A 23 -16.99 -9.77 -13.93
CA LYS A 23 -17.75 -8.99 -12.95
C LYS A 23 -16.85 -8.31 -11.92
N ARG A 24 -15.81 -8.99 -11.44
CA ARG A 24 -14.82 -8.40 -10.53
C ARG A 24 -14.05 -7.28 -11.21
N ARG A 25 -13.63 -7.48 -12.46
CA ARG A 25 -12.92 -6.46 -13.25
C ARG A 25 -13.77 -5.20 -13.46
N GLU A 26 -15.05 -5.36 -13.79
CA GLU A 26 -15.98 -4.24 -13.96
C GLU A 26 -16.16 -3.46 -12.65
N HIS A 27 -16.36 -4.17 -11.53
CA HIS A 27 -16.43 -3.56 -10.20
C HIS A 27 -15.17 -2.73 -9.89
N LEU A 28 -13.99 -3.29 -10.10
CA LEU A 28 -12.71 -2.61 -9.83
C LEU A 28 -12.49 -1.39 -10.74
N LYS A 29 -12.94 -1.43 -12.00
CA LYS A 29 -12.91 -0.27 -12.90
C LYS A 29 -13.78 0.88 -12.40
N ASN A 30 -14.99 0.56 -11.94
CA ASN A 30 -15.93 1.56 -11.44
C ASN A 30 -15.39 2.23 -10.17
N GLU A 31 -14.91 1.43 -9.21
CA GLU A 31 -14.29 1.97 -7.99
C GLU A 31 -13.02 2.77 -8.30
N SER A 32 -12.19 2.31 -9.23
CA SER A 32 -11.00 3.04 -9.67
C SER A 32 -11.34 4.41 -10.24
N THR A 33 -12.37 4.50 -11.07
CA THR A 33 -12.81 5.77 -11.65
C THR A 33 -13.23 6.76 -10.57
N ARG A 34 -13.98 6.28 -9.57
CA ARG A 34 -14.42 7.07 -8.42
C ARG A 34 -13.25 7.56 -7.56
N ILE A 35 -12.29 6.68 -7.28
CA ILE A 35 -11.11 7.02 -6.47
C ILE A 35 -10.26 8.07 -7.20
N ILE A 36 -10.07 7.94 -8.51
CA ILE A 36 -9.34 8.91 -9.34
C ILE A 36 -10.05 10.28 -9.35
N GLU A 37 -11.39 10.30 -9.44
CA GLU A 37 -12.16 11.54 -9.37
C GLU A 37 -11.97 12.26 -8.03
N ILE A 38 -12.03 11.52 -6.91
CA ILE A 38 -11.75 12.07 -5.57
C ILE A 38 -10.31 12.59 -5.50
N ALA A 39 -9.34 11.77 -5.91
CA ALA A 39 -7.93 12.12 -5.89
C ALA A 39 -7.59 13.29 -6.83
N SER A 40 -8.42 13.62 -7.83
CA SER A 40 -8.18 14.76 -8.72
C SER A 40 -8.93 16.03 -8.29
N SER A 41 -10.06 15.89 -7.61
CA SER A 41 -10.92 17.03 -7.24
C SER A 41 -10.79 17.49 -5.78
N GLU A 42 -10.48 16.60 -4.85
CA GLU A 42 -10.43 16.88 -3.41
C GLU A 42 -8.98 16.97 -2.91
N SER A 43 -8.61 18.06 -2.24
CA SER A 43 -7.36 18.15 -1.46
C SER A 43 -7.45 17.38 -0.15
N ASN A 44 -6.30 16.92 0.34
CA ASN A 44 -6.11 16.09 1.54
C ASN A 44 -6.97 14.82 1.53
N SER A 45 -7.18 14.25 0.34
CA SER A 45 -8.05 13.10 0.12
C SER A 45 -7.31 11.77 0.05
N ALA A 46 -5.98 11.76 0.11
CA ALA A 46 -5.17 10.56 -0.10
C ALA A 46 -5.54 9.41 0.85
N LEU A 47 -5.69 9.65 2.15
CA LEU A 47 -6.11 8.62 3.11
C LEU A 47 -7.49 8.03 2.79
N LYS A 48 -8.43 8.87 2.36
CA LYS A 48 -9.78 8.44 1.94
C LYS A 48 -9.68 7.54 0.71
N CYS A 49 -8.87 7.92 -0.26
CA CYS A 49 -8.62 7.11 -1.46
C CYS A 49 -7.96 5.76 -1.13
N ILE A 50 -6.92 5.76 -0.27
CA ILE A 50 -6.25 4.53 0.17
C ILE A 50 -7.23 3.60 0.89
N HIS A 51 -8.08 4.14 1.78
CA HIS A 51 -9.09 3.34 2.45
C HIS A 51 -10.09 2.70 1.47
N GLN A 52 -10.59 3.48 0.51
CA GLN A 52 -11.51 2.98 -0.52
C GLN A 52 -10.86 1.91 -1.39
N LEU A 53 -9.59 2.08 -1.72
CA LEU A 53 -8.80 1.10 -2.45
C LEU A 53 -8.71 -0.23 -1.68
N SER A 54 -8.40 -0.19 -0.39
CA SER A 54 -8.35 -1.40 0.44
C SER A 54 -9.72 -2.07 0.59
N VAL A 55 -10.81 -1.29 0.68
CA VAL A 55 -12.19 -1.83 0.73
C VAL A 55 -12.58 -2.51 -0.59
N ALA A 56 -12.13 -1.96 -1.73
CA ALA A 56 -12.38 -2.54 -3.05
C ALA A 56 -11.58 -3.84 -3.29
N GLY A 57 -10.53 -4.09 -2.51
CA GLY A 57 -9.66 -5.27 -2.65
C GLY A 57 -8.79 -5.23 -3.91
N GLY A 58 -8.34 -4.01 -4.26
CA GLY A 58 -7.48 -3.71 -5.40
C GLY A 58 -7.97 -2.51 -6.21
N ALA A 59 -7.14 -2.03 -7.12
CA ALA A 59 -7.50 -0.98 -8.07
C ALA A 59 -6.68 -1.09 -9.37
N THR A 60 -7.01 -0.23 -10.34
CA THR A 60 -6.21 -0.07 -11.56
C THR A 60 -4.90 0.68 -11.28
N GLU A 61 -3.91 0.50 -12.16
CA GLU A 61 -2.62 1.19 -12.11
C GLU A 61 -2.76 2.71 -11.97
N ALA A 62 -3.63 3.30 -12.80
CA ALA A 62 -3.92 4.74 -12.79
C ALA A 62 -4.45 5.25 -11.45
N THR A 63 -5.12 4.39 -10.68
CA THR A 63 -5.63 4.73 -9.35
C THR A 63 -4.48 4.97 -8.38
N TYR A 64 -3.50 4.08 -8.35
CA TYR A 64 -2.34 4.23 -7.46
C TYR A 64 -1.53 5.48 -7.80
N ILE A 65 -1.31 5.74 -9.09
CA ILE A 65 -0.64 6.94 -9.57
C ILE A 65 -1.41 8.21 -9.16
N ALA A 66 -2.74 8.22 -9.30
CA ALA A 66 -3.55 9.38 -8.92
C ALA A 66 -3.46 9.66 -7.40
N ILE A 67 -3.43 8.62 -6.57
CA ILE A 67 -3.25 8.75 -5.12
C ILE A 67 -1.85 9.30 -4.80
N GLU A 68 -0.80 8.76 -5.40
CA GLU A 68 0.56 9.25 -5.23
C GLU A 68 0.67 10.73 -5.61
N GLN A 69 0.14 11.12 -6.76
CA GLN A 69 0.14 12.52 -7.21
C GLN A 69 -0.58 13.43 -6.21
N ARG A 70 -1.71 12.97 -5.64
CA ARG A 70 -2.43 13.71 -4.61
C ARG A 70 -1.60 13.86 -3.34
N ILE A 71 -0.94 12.80 -2.87
CA ILE A 71 -0.03 12.83 -1.73
C ILE A 71 1.08 13.85 -1.93
N VAL A 72 1.74 13.82 -3.10
CA VAL A 72 2.84 14.74 -3.41
C VAL A 72 2.33 16.17 -3.52
N ALA A 73 1.17 16.39 -4.12
CA ALA A 73 0.58 17.72 -4.26
C ALA A 73 0.24 18.35 -2.90
N ASP A 74 -0.36 17.57 -2.00
CA ASP A 74 -0.78 18.05 -0.68
C ASP A 74 0.34 17.96 0.38
N GLN A 75 1.48 17.32 0.04
CA GLN A 75 2.54 16.98 0.99
C GLN A 75 2.03 16.14 2.18
N ASP A 76 1.08 15.24 1.91
CA ASP A 76 0.40 14.44 2.92
C ASP A 76 1.30 13.30 3.43
N THR A 77 1.93 13.52 4.59
CA THR A 77 2.82 12.53 5.20
C THR A 77 2.07 11.29 5.70
N ALA A 78 0.80 11.40 6.08
CA ALA A 78 0.03 10.26 6.53
C ALA A 78 -0.35 9.37 5.33
N GLY A 79 -0.82 9.97 4.24
CA GLY A 79 -1.05 9.28 2.98
C GLY A 79 0.21 8.59 2.47
N ALA A 80 1.35 9.29 2.48
CA ALA A 80 2.64 8.74 2.06
C ALA A 80 3.07 7.52 2.88
N TYR A 81 2.91 7.58 4.21
CA TYR A 81 3.22 6.46 5.11
C TYR A 81 2.41 5.21 4.73
N HIS A 82 1.09 5.35 4.60
CA HIS A 82 0.21 4.22 4.33
C HIS A 82 0.43 3.64 2.93
N LEU A 83 0.62 4.49 1.92
CA LEU A 83 0.87 4.04 0.56
C LEU A 83 2.24 3.37 0.42
N ALA A 84 3.27 3.85 1.12
CA ALA A 84 4.58 3.20 1.17
C ALA A 84 4.54 1.80 1.80
N LEU A 85 3.77 1.62 2.88
CA LEU A 85 3.57 0.30 3.48
C LEU A 85 2.79 -0.66 2.56
N LEU A 86 1.82 -0.13 1.80
CA LEU A 86 1.12 -0.91 0.80
C LEU A 86 2.08 -1.38 -0.29
N ALA A 87 2.92 -0.49 -0.83
CA ALA A 87 3.92 -0.78 -1.84
C ALA A 87 4.88 -1.92 -1.45
N GLN A 88 5.22 -2.00 -0.17
CA GLN A 88 6.14 -3.02 0.33
C GLN A 88 5.54 -4.42 0.30
N ASN A 89 4.23 -4.54 0.46
CA ASN A 89 3.52 -5.82 0.49
C ASN A 89 2.94 -6.22 -0.87
N THR A 90 2.92 -5.29 -1.83
CA THR A 90 2.42 -5.50 -3.19
C THR A 90 3.56 -5.31 -4.19
N PRO A 91 4.21 -6.39 -4.64
CA PRO A 91 5.19 -6.33 -5.72
C PRO A 91 4.59 -5.68 -6.98
N ASP A 92 5.41 -4.93 -7.72
CA ASP A 92 5.05 -4.29 -9.00
C ASP A 92 4.00 -3.17 -8.90
N LEU A 93 3.79 -2.58 -7.71
CA LEU A 93 2.96 -1.40 -7.58
C LEU A 93 3.56 -0.22 -8.37
N PRO A 94 2.76 0.49 -9.20
CA PRO A 94 3.23 1.52 -10.13
C PRO A 94 3.46 2.86 -9.41
N ILE A 95 4.20 2.85 -8.31
CA ILE A 95 4.45 4.03 -7.47
C ILE A 95 5.91 4.07 -7.03
N ASP A 96 6.42 5.27 -6.80
CA ASP A 96 7.74 5.50 -6.23
C ASP A 96 7.66 5.46 -4.70
N ALA A 97 7.72 4.24 -4.15
CA ALA A 97 7.74 4.02 -2.71
C ALA A 97 8.87 4.77 -2.01
N ARG A 98 10.02 4.98 -2.70
CA ARG A 98 11.15 5.73 -2.13
C ARG A 98 10.78 7.19 -1.94
N GLN A 99 10.13 7.83 -2.92
CA GLN A 99 9.65 9.21 -2.79
C GLN A 99 8.71 9.38 -1.59
N LEU A 100 7.78 8.44 -1.41
CA LEU A 100 6.83 8.45 -0.29
C LEU A 100 7.54 8.31 1.05
N ILE A 101 8.49 7.38 1.16
CA ILE A 101 9.30 7.18 2.36
C ILE A 101 10.12 8.43 2.69
N GLU A 102 10.77 9.04 1.69
CA GLU A 102 11.54 10.28 1.86
C GLU A 102 10.64 11.44 2.31
N LEU A 103 9.41 11.55 1.78
CA LEU A 103 8.46 12.56 2.20
C LEU A 103 8.13 12.46 3.70
N VAL A 104 7.83 11.25 4.18
CA VAL A 104 7.53 11.02 5.60
C VAL A 104 8.77 11.20 6.47
N ALA A 105 9.93 10.70 6.06
CA ALA A 105 11.15 10.84 6.83
C ALA A 105 11.51 12.31 7.06
N ASN A 106 11.39 13.14 6.02
CA ASN A 106 11.73 14.56 6.10
C ASN A 106 10.65 15.41 6.76
N LYS A 107 9.37 15.20 6.44
CA LYS A 107 8.27 16.11 6.84
C LYS A 107 7.30 15.53 7.87
N GLY A 108 7.33 14.22 8.09
CA GLY A 108 6.46 13.56 9.05
C GLY A 108 6.81 13.92 10.49
N ASP A 109 5.88 13.69 11.40
CA ASP A 109 6.16 13.81 12.83
C ASP A 109 7.01 12.62 13.33
N ASN A 110 7.49 12.72 14.57
CA ASN A 110 8.31 11.68 15.18
C ASN A 110 7.59 10.33 15.29
N GLN A 111 6.26 10.32 15.46
CA GLN A 111 5.50 9.08 15.52
C GLN A 111 5.47 8.39 14.16
N GLN A 112 5.28 9.15 13.08
CA GLN A 112 5.34 8.64 11.70
C GLN A 112 6.73 8.13 11.34
N ARG A 113 7.80 8.85 11.73
CA ARG A 113 9.19 8.41 11.53
C ARG A 113 9.50 7.11 12.28
N LEU A 114 9.09 7.01 13.55
CA LEU A 114 9.22 5.78 14.33
C LEU A 114 8.38 4.64 13.75
N ALA A 115 7.20 4.94 13.21
CA ALA A 115 6.35 3.94 12.56
C ALA A 115 7.00 3.40 11.27
N LEU A 116 7.62 4.25 10.46
CA LEU A 116 8.41 3.80 9.32
C LEU A 116 9.56 2.87 9.74
N LEU A 117 10.29 3.26 10.78
CA LEU A 117 11.42 2.48 11.31
C LEU A 117 11.00 1.07 11.75
N LYS A 118 9.78 0.94 12.31
CA LYS A 118 9.26 -0.32 12.85
C LYS A 118 8.62 -1.22 11.79
N ASN A 119 7.99 -0.62 10.78
CA ASN A 119 7.10 -1.35 9.86
C ASN A 119 7.69 -1.57 8.47
N LEU A 120 8.71 -0.80 8.06
CA LEU A 120 9.38 -1.07 6.79
C LEU A 120 10.36 -2.24 6.92
N LEU A 121 10.38 -3.13 5.92
CA LEU A 121 11.41 -4.14 5.73
C LEU A 121 12.82 -3.52 5.64
N LEU A 122 12.95 -2.40 4.92
CA LEU A 122 14.20 -1.66 4.75
C LEU A 122 13.96 -0.16 5.02
N PRO A 123 13.93 0.27 6.29
CA PRO A 123 13.74 1.67 6.61
C PRO A 123 15.02 2.48 6.36
N PRO A 124 14.91 3.79 6.04
CA PRO A 124 16.05 4.69 5.95
C PRO A 124 16.49 5.11 7.37
N VAL A 125 17.14 4.19 8.09
CA VAL A 125 17.48 4.33 9.52
C VAL A 125 18.24 5.61 9.81
N GLU A 126 19.31 5.89 9.07
CA GLU A 126 20.15 7.08 9.32
C GLU A 126 19.37 8.38 9.13
N LEU A 127 18.57 8.48 8.06
CA LEU A 127 17.74 9.67 7.81
C LEU A 127 16.70 9.86 8.93
N ILE A 128 16.01 8.80 9.34
CA ILE A 128 15.03 8.86 10.43
C ILE A 128 15.71 9.28 11.74
N LYS A 129 16.89 8.73 12.01
CA LYS A 129 17.67 9.02 13.21
C LYS A 129 18.11 10.46 13.26
N GLU A 130 18.66 10.98 12.18
CA GLU A 130 19.05 12.40 12.07
C GLU A 130 17.86 13.32 12.36
N GLN A 131 16.70 13.03 11.77
CA GLN A 131 15.50 13.86 11.94
C GLN A 131 14.91 13.79 13.36
N ILE A 132 14.89 12.61 13.99
CA ILE A 132 14.42 12.46 15.38
C ILE A 132 15.39 13.16 16.34
N LEU A 133 16.70 13.02 16.16
CA LEU A 133 17.68 13.71 17.01
C LEU A 133 17.60 15.24 16.84
N ALA A 134 17.38 15.72 15.61
CA ALA A 134 17.21 17.14 15.34
C ALA A 134 15.95 17.75 15.98
N SER A 135 14.94 16.92 16.30
CA SER A 135 13.71 17.38 16.95
C SER A 135 13.84 17.62 18.46
N ASP A 136 14.94 17.17 19.09
CA ASP A 136 15.19 17.24 20.54
C ASP A 136 14.07 16.64 21.42
N ASP A 137 13.29 15.72 20.85
CA ASP A 137 12.21 15.00 21.53
C ASP A 137 12.78 13.78 22.27
N GLY A 138 12.99 13.94 23.57
CA GLY A 138 13.57 12.89 24.43
C GLY A 138 12.81 11.56 24.41
N ASP A 139 11.47 11.60 24.27
CA ASP A 139 10.64 10.40 24.21
C ASP A 139 10.84 9.66 22.89
N ALA A 140 10.84 10.40 21.77
CA ALA A 140 11.08 9.83 20.45
C ALA A 140 12.50 9.26 20.32
N ILE A 141 13.50 9.97 20.84
CA ILE A 141 14.90 9.53 20.88
C ILE A 141 15.03 8.24 21.71
N GLY A 142 14.38 8.20 22.88
CA GLY A 142 14.37 7.00 23.74
C GLY A 142 13.76 5.79 23.03
N GLN A 143 12.61 5.96 22.37
CA GLN A 143 11.95 4.89 21.63
C GLN A 143 12.77 4.40 20.44
N MET A 144 13.38 5.31 19.68
CA MET A 144 14.25 4.97 18.56
C MET A 144 15.47 4.16 19.03
N ASN A 145 16.17 4.63 20.07
CA ASN A 145 17.34 3.94 20.59
C ASN A 145 17.00 2.56 21.14
N ALA A 146 15.88 2.43 21.86
CA ALA A 146 15.41 1.14 22.36
C ALA A 146 15.13 0.16 21.19
N TYR A 147 14.51 0.65 20.11
CA TYR A 147 14.24 -0.16 18.93
C TYR A 147 15.52 -0.62 18.24
N LEU A 148 16.47 0.28 18.01
CA LEU A 148 17.74 -0.01 17.32
C LEU A 148 18.70 -0.87 18.16
N GLN A 149 18.63 -0.79 19.49
CA GLN A 149 19.38 -1.72 20.35
C GLN A 149 18.93 -3.18 20.17
N ILE A 150 17.63 -3.39 19.94
CA ILE A 150 17.05 -4.72 19.72
C ILE A 150 17.22 -5.15 18.25
N ASN A 151 17.17 -4.19 17.31
CA ASN A 151 17.26 -4.40 15.87
C ASN A 151 18.40 -3.55 15.28
N PRO A 152 19.67 -3.95 15.44
CA PRO A 152 20.83 -3.13 15.07
C PRO A 152 20.94 -2.86 13.57
N GLU A 153 20.38 -3.74 12.74
CA GLU A 153 20.30 -3.54 11.28
C GLU A 153 19.06 -2.76 10.84
N GLY A 154 18.18 -2.38 11.77
CA GLY A 154 16.98 -1.61 11.49
C GLY A 154 15.88 -2.36 10.73
N TYR A 155 15.97 -3.69 10.55
CA TYR A 155 14.88 -4.45 9.96
C TYR A 155 13.59 -4.26 10.78
N GLY A 156 12.51 -3.89 10.10
CA GLY A 156 11.16 -3.94 10.66
C GLY A 156 10.92 -5.30 11.31
N SER A 157 10.48 -5.31 12.56
CA SER A 157 10.03 -6.55 13.19
C SER A 157 8.93 -7.17 12.32
N HIS A 158 9.11 -8.42 11.88
CA HIS A 158 8.18 -9.24 11.10
C HIS A 158 6.86 -9.54 11.87
N HIS A 159 6.22 -8.53 12.45
CA HIS A 159 5.02 -8.69 13.24
C HIS A 159 3.79 -8.68 12.33
N MET A 160 3.51 -9.86 11.76
CA MET A 160 2.21 -10.38 11.33
C MET A 160 1.16 -9.35 10.84
N LEU A 161 1.09 -9.16 9.52
CA LEU A 161 -0.19 -8.90 8.84
C LEU A 161 -0.51 -10.06 7.90
N SER A 162 -0.76 -11.23 8.52
CA SER A 162 -1.53 -12.31 7.91
C SER A 162 -3.01 -11.98 8.03
N SER A 163 -3.48 -11.01 7.24
CA SER A 163 -4.90 -10.91 6.88
C SER A 163 -4.95 -10.98 5.37
N GLY A 164 -5.25 -12.18 4.89
CA GLY A 164 -5.22 -12.54 3.48
C GLY A 164 -6.16 -11.68 2.64
N GLN A 165 -5.57 -10.80 1.85
CA GLN A 165 -5.92 -10.51 0.47
C GLN A 165 -4.66 -9.85 -0.10
N PHE A 166 -3.94 -10.57 -0.97
CA PHE A 166 -2.96 -9.90 -1.81
C PHE A 166 -3.75 -8.87 -2.62
N ASP A 167 -3.51 -7.58 -2.39
CA ASP A 167 -4.01 -6.50 -3.24
C ASP A 167 -3.37 -6.71 -4.62
N GLN A 168 -4.05 -7.48 -5.46
CA GLN A 168 -3.57 -7.82 -6.80
C GLN A 168 -4.00 -6.71 -7.75
N ILE A 169 -3.02 -6.14 -8.44
CA ILE A 169 -3.28 -5.33 -9.63
C ILE A 169 -3.98 -6.25 -10.63
N VAL A 170 -5.24 -5.95 -10.97
CA VAL A 170 -5.96 -6.73 -11.97
C VAL A 170 -5.61 -6.16 -13.36
N PRO A 171 -4.85 -6.91 -14.20
CA PRO A 171 -4.57 -6.46 -15.55
C PRO A 171 -5.86 -6.33 -16.35
N LEU A 172 -6.02 -5.18 -16.99
CA LEU A 172 -7.21 -4.84 -17.78
C LEU A 172 -7.25 -5.55 -19.14
N SER A 173 -6.17 -6.23 -19.53
CA SER A 173 -6.11 -7.02 -20.76
C SER A 173 -6.70 -8.41 -20.52
N PRO A 174 -7.53 -8.95 -21.45
CA PRO A 174 -7.78 -10.38 -21.47
C PRO A 174 -6.42 -11.07 -21.66
N GLY A 175 -6.07 -12.00 -20.77
CA GLY A 175 -4.89 -12.82 -20.95
C GLY A 175 -5.02 -13.57 -22.28
N ASN A 176 -4.04 -13.39 -23.16
CA ASN A 176 -3.91 -14.18 -24.38
C ASN A 176 -3.60 -15.63 -24.04
#